data_AF-A0A428WFB4-F1
#
_entry.id   AF-A0A428WFB4-F1
#
_cell.length_a   1.000
_cell.length_b   1.000
_cell.length_c   1.000
_cell.angle_alpha   90.00
_cell.angle_beta   90.00
_cell.angle_gamma   90.00
#
_symmetry.space_group_name_H-M   'P 1'
#
loop_
_entity.id
_entity.type
_entity.pdbx_description
1 polymer ?
#
loop_
_entity_poly.entity_id
_entity_poly.type
_entity_poly.pdbx_seq_one_letter_code
_entity_poly.pdbx_strand_id
1 'polypeptide(L)'
;MGGQQAYLEAMENLRSVARLVTGDGARATVDRAVGLLAGRTRCRLAEAHRHLLQMAADQNRDVVEVAAGVIGMLDIPERADDRGPPVPSTVLASRAVLGGPRSAEPWLAVVQAVLDLLPGQSALLTPVRDGRGRLMDLVYAATTPEVATPDGRRGRQLIGARVAERFPELLAGDRMAGLSGVLTTGEPVALGPVACGEQRLTVRAHRLGPGIFTTWVRHGADPGESDRIAGTEQLANLGWGEWDLVSGEVRWSAQLYRIYERDPALGPLSNQETEALAVAEDAPLRLAAAEAFERSERVDLTSRIKINGRIKYLRTVVDAIRDAAGHPLRVY
;
A
#
# COMPACT_ATOMS: atom_id res chain seq x y z
N MET A 1 -29.26 -41.96 0.93
CA MET A 1 -29.10 -40.92 1.97
C MET A 1 -27.64 -40.74 2.44
N GLY A 2 -26.61 -41.06 1.62
CA GLY A 2 -25.20 -40.98 2.03
C GLY A 2 -24.39 -39.80 1.45
N GLY A 3 -24.82 -39.19 0.34
CA GLY A 3 -24.06 -38.12 -0.34
C GLY A 3 -24.28 -36.71 0.21
N GLN A 4 -25.44 -36.44 0.82
CA GLN A 4 -25.76 -35.15 1.44
C GLN A 4 -25.06 -34.98 2.80
N GLN A 5 -24.73 -36.11 3.45
CA GLN A 5 -24.00 -36.15 4.71
C GLN A 5 -22.49 -35.96 4.49
N ALA A 6 -21.92 -36.56 3.45
CA ALA A 6 -20.50 -36.39 3.10
C ALA A 6 -20.14 -34.97 2.62
N TYR A 7 -21.06 -34.28 1.91
CA TYR A 7 -20.87 -32.88 1.47
C TYR A 7 -21.04 -31.87 2.63
N LEU A 8 -21.98 -32.14 3.54
CA LEU A 8 -22.10 -31.37 4.79
C LEU A 8 -20.91 -31.63 5.72
N GLU A 9 -20.39 -32.86 5.80
CA GLU A 9 -19.17 -33.20 6.55
C GLU A 9 -17.90 -32.58 5.95
N ALA A 10 -17.78 -32.44 4.63
CA ALA A 10 -16.65 -31.74 4.00
C ALA A 10 -16.67 -30.23 4.30
N MET A 11 -17.86 -29.61 4.24
CA MET A 11 -18.07 -28.20 4.60
C MET A 11 -17.98 -27.93 6.11
N GLU A 12 -18.35 -28.91 6.94
CA GLU A 12 -18.27 -28.84 8.39
C GLU A 12 -16.85 -29.18 8.89
N ASN A 13 -16.07 -29.99 8.17
CA ASN A 13 -14.64 -30.21 8.41
C ASN A 13 -13.80 -28.96 8.07
N LEU A 14 -14.10 -28.26 6.98
CA LEU A 14 -13.53 -26.93 6.69
C LEU A 14 -13.84 -25.91 7.81
N ARG A 15 -15.03 -26.01 8.42
CA ARG A 15 -15.45 -25.16 9.55
C ARG A 15 -14.96 -25.66 10.92
N SER A 16 -14.67 -26.95 11.11
CA SER A 16 -14.15 -27.52 12.37
C SER A 16 -12.64 -27.33 12.49
N VAL A 17 -11.91 -27.35 11.37
CA VAL A 17 -10.52 -26.89 11.27
C VAL A 17 -10.42 -25.40 11.59
N ALA A 18 -11.38 -24.58 11.14
CA ALA A 18 -11.48 -23.17 11.53
C ALA A 18 -11.82 -22.97 13.02
N ARG A 19 -12.50 -23.94 13.68
CA ARG A 19 -12.74 -23.93 15.13
C ARG A 19 -11.59 -24.50 15.98
N LEU A 20 -10.66 -25.24 15.38
CA LEU A 20 -9.42 -25.69 16.05
C LEU A 20 -8.39 -24.55 16.20
N VAL A 21 -8.60 -23.40 15.56
CA VAL A 21 -7.83 -22.16 15.78
C VAL A 21 -8.43 -21.34 16.94
N THR A 22 -8.89 -22.01 18.00
CA THR A 22 -8.80 -21.45 19.36
C THR A 22 -7.32 -21.36 19.74
N GLY A 23 -6.65 -20.40 19.11
CA GLY A 23 -5.24 -20.06 19.28
C GLY A 23 -5.05 -18.57 18.97
N ASP A 24 -6.05 -17.75 19.29
CA ASP A 24 -6.11 -16.32 18.96
C ASP A 24 -4.87 -15.56 19.47
N GLY A 25 -4.33 -15.98 20.62
CA GLY A 25 -3.06 -15.46 21.15
C GLY A 25 -1.81 -15.98 20.43
N ALA A 26 -1.83 -17.21 19.94
CA ALA A 26 -0.73 -17.83 19.20
C ALA A 26 -0.57 -17.20 17.80
N ARG A 27 -1.67 -17.01 17.08
CA ARG A 27 -1.68 -16.36 15.75
C ARG A 27 -1.25 -14.89 15.82
N ALA A 28 -1.75 -14.15 16.82
CA ALA A 28 -1.34 -12.76 17.05
C ALA A 28 0.16 -12.62 17.39
N THR A 29 0.73 -13.59 18.13
CA THR A 29 2.17 -13.61 18.47
C THR A 29 3.02 -13.82 17.22
N VAL A 30 2.61 -14.74 16.33
CA VAL A 30 3.32 -15.02 15.07
C VAL A 30 3.26 -13.81 14.12
N ASP A 31 2.07 -13.22 13.91
CA ASP A 31 1.90 -12.07 13.02
C ASP A 31 2.71 -10.85 13.50
N ARG A 32 2.78 -10.62 14.82
CA ARG A 32 3.61 -9.57 15.41
C ARG A 32 5.11 -9.81 15.22
N ALA A 33 5.58 -11.05 15.40
CA ALA A 33 6.99 -11.40 15.17
C ALA A 33 7.39 -11.21 13.69
N VAL A 34 6.51 -11.60 12.76
CA VAL A 34 6.72 -11.41 11.31
C VAL A 34 6.78 -9.93 10.95
N GLY A 35 5.91 -9.09 11.50
CA GLY A 35 5.94 -7.64 11.32
C GLY A 35 7.25 -7.00 11.81
N LEU A 36 7.71 -7.40 13.00
CA LEU A 36 8.97 -6.89 13.58
C LEU A 36 10.20 -7.33 12.78
N LEU A 37 10.23 -8.59 12.32
CA LEU A 37 11.32 -9.10 11.48
C LEU A 37 11.38 -8.37 10.14
N ALA A 38 10.24 -8.26 9.43
CA ALA A 38 10.16 -7.57 8.15
C ALA A 38 10.65 -6.11 8.25
N GLY A 39 10.31 -5.41 9.34
CA GLY A 39 10.76 -4.05 9.61
C GLY A 39 12.28 -3.92 9.82
N ARG A 40 12.90 -4.85 10.56
CA ARG A 40 14.34 -4.81 10.87
C ARG A 40 15.23 -5.25 9.72
N THR A 41 14.84 -6.27 8.97
CA THR A 41 15.64 -6.82 7.86
C THR A 41 15.31 -6.16 6.51
N ARG A 42 14.33 -5.25 6.46
CA ARG A 42 13.82 -4.61 5.24
C ARG A 42 13.43 -5.62 4.16
N CYS A 43 12.86 -6.75 4.56
CA CYS A 43 12.37 -7.78 3.63
C CYS A 43 10.83 -7.79 3.58
N ARG A 44 10.27 -8.49 2.60
CA ARG A 44 8.80 -8.59 2.47
C ARG A 44 8.23 -9.46 3.58
N LEU A 45 6.98 -9.21 4.01
CA LEU A 45 6.30 -9.98 5.06
C LEU A 45 6.31 -11.49 4.78
N ALA A 46 6.13 -11.91 3.53
CA ALA A 46 6.20 -13.32 3.14
C ALA A 46 7.60 -13.94 3.31
N GLU A 47 8.67 -13.16 3.15
CA GLU A 47 10.04 -13.61 3.36
C GLU A 47 10.37 -13.68 4.85
N ALA A 48 9.91 -12.71 5.64
CA ALA A 48 10.03 -12.72 7.09
C ALA A 48 9.28 -13.90 7.73
N HIS A 49 8.08 -14.23 7.22
CA HIS A 49 7.32 -15.40 7.66
C HIS A 49 8.04 -16.70 7.31
N ARG A 50 8.55 -16.85 6.07
CA ARG A 50 9.34 -18.02 5.68
C ARG A 50 10.59 -18.19 6.55
N HIS A 51 11.24 -17.08 6.90
CA HIS A 51 12.39 -17.09 7.78
C HIS A 51 12.04 -17.53 9.21
N LEU A 52 10.90 -17.08 9.73
CA LEU A 52 10.38 -17.51 11.04
C LEU A 52 10.07 -19.01 11.08
N LEU A 53 9.44 -19.54 10.03
CA LEU A 53 9.17 -20.97 9.90
C LEU A 53 10.46 -21.79 9.78
N GLN A 54 11.45 -21.29 9.04
CA GLN A 54 12.76 -21.93 8.94
C GLN A 54 13.46 -21.98 10.30
N MET A 55 13.43 -20.88 11.07
CA MET A 55 14.01 -20.85 12.42
C MET A 55 13.34 -21.83 13.37
N ALA A 56 12.02 -22.00 13.28
CA ALA A 56 11.28 -22.97 14.08
C ALA A 56 11.62 -24.42 13.71
N ALA A 57 11.74 -24.71 12.40
CA ALA A 57 12.17 -26.00 11.90
C ALA A 57 13.61 -26.35 12.29
N ASP A 58 14.55 -25.40 12.15
CA ASP A 58 15.97 -25.59 12.47
C ASP A 58 16.21 -25.82 13.97
N GLN A 59 15.38 -25.18 14.82
CA GLN A 59 15.46 -25.32 16.28
C GLN A 59 14.61 -26.47 16.81
N ASN A 60 13.79 -27.12 15.97
CA ASN A 60 12.78 -28.11 16.34
C ASN A 60 11.86 -27.62 17.50
N ARG A 61 11.40 -26.38 17.39
CA ARG A 61 10.56 -25.69 18.40
C ARG A 61 9.24 -25.23 17.78
N ASP A 62 8.23 -25.06 18.64
CA ASP A 62 6.94 -24.52 18.22
C ASP A 62 7.08 -23.08 17.69
N VAL A 63 6.38 -22.79 16.59
CA VAL A 63 6.46 -21.50 15.88
C VAL A 63 6.04 -20.34 16.78
N VAL A 64 5.09 -20.56 17.69
CA VAL A 64 4.59 -19.54 18.63
C VAL A 64 5.65 -19.21 19.67
N GLU A 65 6.39 -20.22 20.17
CA GLU A 65 7.49 -19.99 21.10
C GLU A 65 8.66 -19.24 20.46
N VAL A 66 8.98 -19.57 19.21
CA VAL A 66 10.02 -18.88 18.43
C VAL A 66 9.59 -17.44 18.15
N ALA A 67 8.32 -17.22 17.79
CA ALA A 67 7.74 -15.89 17.62
C ALA A 67 7.79 -15.05 18.90
N ALA A 68 7.43 -15.64 20.06
CA ALA A 68 7.52 -14.97 21.36
C ALA A 68 8.97 -14.59 21.71
N GLY A 69 9.93 -15.48 21.44
CA GLY A 69 11.36 -15.20 21.63
C GLY A 69 11.89 -14.10 20.72
N VAL A 70 11.47 -14.08 19.45
CA VAL A 70 11.79 -13.03 18.48
C VAL A 70 11.21 -11.68 18.93
N ILE A 71 9.97 -11.65 19.41
CA ILE A 71 9.38 -10.43 19.99
C ILE A 71 10.22 -9.98 21.20
N GLY A 72 10.54 -10.86 22.14
CA GLY A 72 11.33 -10.51 23.33
C GLY A 72 12.76 -10.01 23.03
N MET A 73 13.38 -10.45 21.94
CA MET A 73 14.68 -9.95 21.48
C MET A 73 14.58 -8.62 20.72
N LEU A 74 13.45 -8.39 20.03
CA LEU A 74 13.29 -7.26 19.12
C LEU A 74 12.53 -6.08 19.74
N ASP A 75 11.70 -6.31 20.74
CA ASP A 75 11.16 -5.28 21.63
C ASP A 75 12.28 -4.84 22.59
N ILE A 76 13.04 -3.83 22.15
CA ILE A 76 13.88 -3.07 23.07
C ILE A 76 12.91 -2.14 23.80
N PRO A 77 12.72 -2.26 25.13
CA PRO A 77 12.02 -1.21 25.85
C PRO A 77 12.77 0.09 25.60
N GLU A 78 12.08 1.17 25.23
CA GLU A 78 12.63 2.51 25.27
C GLU A 78 13.26 2.73 26.65
N ARG A 79 14.58 2.56 26.73
CA ARG A 79 15.34 2.97 27.90
C ARG A 79 15.40 4.48 27.84
N ALA A 80 14.54 5.08 28.65
CA ALA A 80 14.82 6.33 29.30
C ALA A 80 16.24 6.29 29.88
N ASP A 81 16.94 7.42 29.75
CA ASP A 81 18.29 7.72 30.18
C ASP A 81 19.42 7.24 29.24
N ASP A 82 19.83 8.14 28.33
CA ASP A 82 21.26 8.35 28.12
C ASP A 82 21.56 9.83 27.76
N ARG A 83 22.31 10.46 28.67
CA ARG A 83 22.89 11.78 28.50
C ARG A 83 23.98 11.67 27.44
N GLY A 84 23.72 12.16 26.24
CA GLY A 84 24.76 12.36 25.24
C GLY A 84 25.89 13.26 25.78
N PRO A 85 27.17 12.99 25.44
CA PRO A 85 28.31 13.75 25.96
C PRO A 85 28.28 15.21 25.46
N PRO A 86 28.89 16.15 26.20
CA PRO A 86 28.75 17.57 25.90
C PRO A 86 29.43 17.92 24.58
N VAL A 87 28.69 18.54 23.67
CA VAL A 87 29.23 19.14 22.45
C VAL A 87 30.00 20.41 22.86
N PRO A 88 31.29 20.57 22.50
CA PRO A 88 32.02 21.78 22.83
C PRO A 88 31.50 22.94 21.96
N SER A 89 30.83 23.90 22.61
CA SER A 89 30.48 25.19 22.06
C SER A 89 31.74 26.03 21.83
N THR A 90 32.25 26.00 20.60
CA THR A 90 33.24 27.00 20.17
C THR A 90 32.55 28.09 19.38
N VAL A 91 32.43 29.23 20.03
CA VAL A 91 32.12 30.53 19.44
C VAL A 91 33.15 30.82 18.34
N LEU A 92 32.69 31.04 17.10
CA LEU A 92 33.46 31.79 16.12
C LEU A 92 32.60 32.90 15.53
N ALA A 93 33.05 34.10 15.85
CA ALA A 93 32.51 35.36 15.40
C ALA A 93 32.60 35.51 13.87
N SER A 94 31.75 36.42 13.40
CA SER A 94 31.53 36.88 12.03
C SER A 94 32.75 37.00 11.12
N ARG A 95 32.52 36.73 9.83
CA ARG A 95 32.93 37.63 8.72
C ARG A 95 32.08 37.39 7.48
N ALA A 96 31.43 38.46 7.03
CA ALA A 96 30.82 38.56 5.70
C ALA A 96 31.92 38.80 4.65
N VAL A 97 31.92 38.02 3.56
CA VAL A 97 32.49 38.41 2.25
C VAL A 97 31.70 37.73 1.13
N LEU A 98 31.55 38.46 0.03
CA LEU A 98 30.77 38.24 -1.19
C LEU A 98 31.30 37.11 -2.11
N GLY A 99 30.37 36.45 -2.83
CA GLY A 99 30.48 36.05 -4.25
C GLY A 99 31.58 35.09 -4.72
N GLY A 100 31.20 33.82 -4.96
CA GLY A 100 31.94 32.81 -5.74
C GLY A 100 31.16 31.49 -5.81
N PRO A 101 31.29 30.66 -6.88
CA PRO A 101 30.39 29.54 -7.14
C PRO A 101 30.49 28.52 -6.01
N ARG A 102 29.38 28.33 -5.28
CA ARG A 102 29.27 27.37 -4.19
C ARG A 102 29.63 25.98 -4.73
N SER A 103 30.79 25.46 -4.31
CA SER A 103 31.14 24.05 -4.45
C SER A 103 29.95 23.21 -4.01
N ALA A 104 29.42 22.39 -4.90
CA ALA A 104 28.33 21.47 -4.58
C ALA A 104 28.78 20.64 -3.37
N GLU A 105 28.09 20.79 -2.25
CA GLU A 105 28.42 20.07 -1.03
C GLU A 105 28.44 18.56 -1.36
N PRO A 106 29.51 17.81 -1.03
CA PRO A 106 29.69 16.43 -1.48
C PRO A 106 28.50 15.50 -1.22
N TRP A 107 27.71 15.78 -0.17
CA TRP A 107 26.51 15.00 0.16
C TRP A 107 25.33 15.25 -0.81
N LEU A 108 25.23 16.41 -1.47
CA LEU A 108 24.18 16.68 -2.46
C LEU A 108 24.32 15.78 -3.69
N ALA A 109 25.54 15.47 -4.09
CA ALA A 109 25.81 14.51 -5.16
C ALA A 109 25.35 13.09 -4.76
N VAL A 110 25.58 12.70 -3.50
CA VAL A 110 25.09 11.42 -2.96
C VAL A 110 23.56 11.39 -2.93
N VAL A 111 22.91 12.47 -2.47
CA VAL A 111 21.45 12.55 -2.47
C VAL A 111 20.90 12.47 -3.89
N GLN A 112 21.49 13.18 -4.85
CA GLN A 112 21.04 13.08 -6.24
C GLN A 112 21.17 11.64 -6.78
N ALA A 113 22.27 10.94 -6.49
CA ALA A 113 22.44 9.55 -6.90
C ALA A 113 21.37 8.63 -6.29
N VAL A 114 20.96 8.88 -5.04
CA VAL A 114 19.83 8.15 -4.42
C VAL A 114 18.51 8.50 -5.12
N LEU A 115 18.24 9.77 -5.39
CA LEU A 115 17.01 10.21 -6.05
C LEU A 115 16.91 9.73 -7.51
N ASP A 116 18.02 9.56 -8.21
CA ASP A 116 18.03 8.96 -9.56
C ASP A 116 17.52 7.51 -9.57
N LEU A 117 17.54 6.82 -8.41
CA LEU A 117 17.09 5.44 -8.25
C LEU A 117 15.67 5.31 -7.66
N LEU A 118 15.11 6.41 -7.12
CA LEU A 118 13.80 6.37 -6.47
C LEU A 118 12.67 6.61 -7.48
N PRO A 119 11.64 5.74 -7.52
CA PRO A 119 10.45 5.99 -8.32
C PRO A 119 9.61 7.11 -7.71
N GLY A 120 8.85 7.79 -8.58
CA GLY A 120 7.90 8.83 -8.17
C GLY A 120 8.53 10.20 -8.01
N GLN A 121 7.73 11.19 -7.61
CA GLN A 121 8.13 12.59 -7.59
C GLN A 121 8.66 13.00 -6.21
N SER A 122 9.98 13.17 -6.10
CA SER A 122 10.60 13.67 -4.87
C SER A 122 11.69 14.71 -5.17
N ALA A 123 11.82 15.70 -4.29
CA ALA A 123 12.82 16.74 -4.43
C ALA A 123 13.37 17.20 -3.09
N LEU A 124 14.68 17.42 -3.03
CA LEU A 124 15.34 18.14 -1.96
C LEU A 124 15.41 19.62 -2.33
N LEU A 125 14.90 20.47 -1.44
CA LEU A 125 14.84 21.91 -1.58
C LEU A 125 15.71 22.59 -0.52
N THR A 126 16.45 23.63 -0.91
CA THR A 126 17.26 24.43 0.02
C THR A 126 16.66 25.82 0.21
N PRO A 127 16.59 26.35 1.44
CA PRO A 127 15.94 27.62 1.73
C PRO A 127 16.75 28.82 1.26
N VAL A 128 16.08 29.77 0.61
CA VAL A 128 16.58 31.11 0.36
C VAL A 128 15.96 32.04 1.41
N ARG A 129 16.81 32.74 2.17
CA ARG A 129 16.37 33.61 3.26
C ARG A 129 16.71 35.07 3.00
N ASP A 130 15.91 35.98 3.53
CA ASP A 130 16.24 37.41 3.56
C ASP A 130 17.30 37.72 4.65
N GLY A 131 17.75 38.97 4.72
CA GLY A 131 18.71 39.43 5.72
C GLY A 131 18.21 39.37 7.18
N ARG A 132 16.92 39.05 7.39
CA ARG A 132 16.30 38.82 8.71
C ARG A 132 16.05 37.34 8.99
N GLY A 133 16.51 36.44 8.12
CA GLY A 133 16.38 34.99 8.26
C GLY A 133 15.02 34.42 7.85
N ARG A 134 14.10 35.23 7.30
CA ARG A 134 12.78 34.76 6.85
C ARG A 134 12.90 34.01 5.53
N LEU A 135 12.17 32.89 5.40
CA LEU A 135 12.12 32.12 4.17
C LEU A 135 11.46 32.95 3.06
N MET A 136 12.19 33.17 1.97
CA MET A 136 11.74 33.92 0.80
C MET A 136 11.43 33.01 -0.38
N ASP A 137 12.20 31.94 -0.54
CA ASP A 137 12.07 31.02 -1.67
C ASP A 137 12.74 29.68 -1.32
N LEU A 138 12.61 28.73 -2.22
CA LEU A 138 13.28 27.44 -2.17
C LEU A 138 13.99 27.17 -3.50
N VAL A 139 15.14 26.52 -3.45
CA VAL A 139 15.89 26.12 -4.65
C VAL A 139 15.96 24.61 -4.72
N TYR A 140 15.68 24.04 -5.89
CA TYR A 140 15.85 22.60 -6.12
C TYR A 140 17.33 22.24 -6.02
N ALA A 141 17.71 21.47 -5.00
CA ALA A 141 19.07 21.02 -4.79
C ALA A 141 19.30 19.61 -5.37
N ALA A 142 18.27 18.76 -5.33
CA ALA A 142 18.26 17.44 -5.96
C ALA A 142 16.82 17.01 -6.27
N THR A 143 16.61 16.20 -7.31
CA THR A 143 15.28 15.77 -7.76
C THR A 143 15.31 14.33 -8.30
N THR A 144 14.18 13.62 -8.21
CA THR A 144 13.98 12.39 -8.99
C THR A 144 13.71 12.72 -10.46
N PRO A 145 13.99 11.81 -11.42
CA PRO A 145 13.74 12.01 -12.85
C PRO A 145 12.28 12.35 -13.19
N GLU A 146 11.33 11.87 -12.39
CA GLU A 146 9.89 11.99 -12.60
C GLU A 146 9.31 13.34 -12.16
N VAL A 147 10.06 14.16 -11.41
CA VAL A 147 9.64 15.53 -11.08
C VAL A 147 9.51 16.31 -12.38
N ALA A 148 8.32 16.84 -12.62
CA ALA A 148 8.02 17.66 -13.78
C ALA A 148 7.30 18.93 -13.35
N THR A 149 7.64 20.04 -13.99
CA THR A 149 6.98 21.33 -13.80
C THR A 149 6.07 21.64 -15.00
N PRO A 150 5.06 22.53 -14.84
CA PRO A 150 4.12 22.85 -15.91
C PRO A 150 4.78 23.39 -17.20
N ASP A 151 5.97 23.99 -17.10
CA ASP A 151 6.78 24.47 -18.23
C ASP A 151 7.54 23.34 -18.97
N GLY A 152 7.28 22.08 -18.63
CA GLY A 152 7.82 20.90 -19.32
C GLY A 152 9.22 20.47 -18.89
N ARG A 153 9.85 21.19 -17.95
CA ARG A 153 11.17 20.81 -17.41
C ARG A 153 11.05 19.61 -16.48
N ARG A 154 12.09 18.77 -16.48
CA ARG A 154 12.10 17.51 -15.73
C ARG A 154 13.39 17.24 -14.98
N GLY A 155 13.26 16.57 -13.85
CA GLY A 155 14.36 16.04 -13.05
C GLY A 155 15.50 17.03 -12.87
N ARG A 156 16.69 16.65 -13.34
CA ARG A 156 17.92 17.44 -13.19
C ARG A 156 17.88 18.83 -13.82
N GLN A 157 16.98 19.09 -14.78
CA GLN A 157 16.80 20.41 -15.39
C GLN A 157 16.24 21.47 -14.42
N LEU A 158 15.73 21.03 -13.27
CA LEU A 158 15.22 21.88 -12.20
C LEU A 158 16.30 22.27 -11.20
N ILE A 159 17.41 21.53 -11.12
CA ILE A 159 18.46 21.78 -10.11
C ILE A 159 19.03 23.19 -10.28
N GLY A 160 19.05 23.94 -9.18
CA GLY A 160 19.46 25.34 -9.12
C GLY A 160 18.35 26.35 -9.43
N ALA A 161 17.20 25.92 -9.95
CA ALA A 161 16.06 26.80 -10.19
C ALA A 161 15.30 27.10 -8.89
N ARG A 162 14.68 28.28 -8.85
CA ARG A 162 13.79 28.70 -7.77
C ARG A 162 12.41 28.09 -7.92
N VAL A 163 11.83 27.64 -6.80
CA VAL A 163 10.46 27.11 -6.77
C VAL A 163 9.48 28.19 -7.20
N ALA A 164 9.65 29.44 -6.76
CA ALA A 164 8.78 30.55 -7.18
C ALA A 164 8.74 30.77 -8.71
N GLU A 165 9.81 30.42 -9.43
CA GLU A 165 9.87 30.57 -10.90
C GLU A 165 9.25 29.38 -11.64
N ARG A 166 9.33 28.18 -11.06
CA ARG A 166 8.99 26.92 -11.76
C ARG A 166 7.68 26.30 -11.30
N PHE A 167 7.32 26.51 -10.03
CA PHE A 167 6.12 25.96 -9.42
C PHE A 167 5.65 26.82 -8.22
N PRO A 168 5.21 28.07 -8.48
CA PRO A 168 4.79 29.00 -7.44
C PRO A 168 3.63 28.49 -6.58
N GLU A 169 2.83 27.54 -7.08
CA GLU A 169 1.70 26.95 -6.37
C GLU A 169 2.11 26.24 -5.08
N LEU A 170 3.34 25.72 -5.00
CA LEU A 170 3.89 25.10 -3.79
C LEU A 170 4.13 26.12 -2.68
N LEU A 171 4.34 27.39 -3.03
CA LEU A 171 4.60 28.48 -2.10
C LEU A 171 3.36 29.34 -1.81
N ALA A 172 2.29 29.16 -2.56
CA ALA A 172 1.07 29.97 -2.47
C ALA A 172 0.28 29.75 -1.16
N GLY A 173 -0.45 30.80 -0.74
CA GLY A 173 -1.27 30.79 0.46
C GLY A 173 -0.46 30.53 1.73
N ASP A 174 -1.00 29.72 2.63
CA ASP A 174 -0.35 29.40 3.91
C ASP A 174 0.78 28.35 3.80
N ARG A 175 1.07 27.87 2.59
CA ARG A 175 2.07 26.80 2.37
C ARG A 175 3.49 27.26 2.68
N MET A 176 3.84 28.51 2.37
CA MET A 176 5.13 29.10 2.74
C MET A 176 5.32 29.10 4.25
N ALA A 177 4.27 29.42 5.01
CA ALA A 177 4.31 29.39 6.47
C ALA A 177 4.49 27.95 6.98
N GLY A 178 3.78 26.98 6.38
CA GLY A 178 3.96 25.55 6.68
C GLY A 178 5.40 25.06 6.44
N LEU A 179 5.99 25.38 5.28
CA LEU A 179 7.38 25.04 4.94
C LEU A 179 8.39 25.70 5.88
N SER A 180 8.16 26.97 6.24
CA SER A 180 8.97 27.65 7.26
C SER A 180 8.83 26.99 8.63
N GLY A 181 7.63 26.50 8.96
CA GLY A 181 7.35 25.69 10.14
C GLY A 181 8.24 24.45 10.18
N VAL A 182 8.23 23.62 9.11
CA VAL A 182 9.07 22.41 9.01
C VAL A 182 10.55 22.71 9.26
N LEU A 183 11.07 23.79 8.70
CA LEU A 183 12.48 24.17 8.88
C LEU A 183 12.82 24.59 10.32
N THR A 184 11.83 25.09 11.05
CA THR A 184 11.97 25.63 12.41
C THR A 184 11.70 24.57 13.48
N THR A 185 10.62 23.81 13.34
CA THR A 185 10.17 22.82 14.33
C THR A 185 10.67 21.41 14.02
N GLY A 186 10.97 21.11 12.75
CA GLY A 186 11.28 19.75 12.29
C GLY A 186 10.05 18.88 12.05
N GLU A 187 8.87 19.31 12.48
CA GLU A 187 7.61 18.58 12.30
C GLU A 187 7.23 18.52 10.81
N PRO A 188 6.90 17.33 10.27
CA PRO A 188 6.52 17.20 8.87
C PRO A 188 5.14 17.81 8.62
N VAL A 189 4.94 18.34 7.41
CA VAL A 189 3.66 18.93 6.99
C VAL A 189 3.20 18.35 5.66
N ALA A 190 1.89 18.12 5.54
CA ALA A 190 1.24 17.80 4.28
C ALA A 190 0.59 19.06 3.69
N LEU A 191 1.04 19.45 2.50
CA LEU A 191 0.58 20.62 1.76
C LEU A 191 -0.26 20.15 0.59
N GLY A 192 -1.57 20.33 0.65
CA GLY A 192 -2.43 19.90 -0.44
C GLY A 192 -3.91 20.22 -0.27
N PRO A 193 -4.69 20.10 -1.35
CA PRO A 193 -4.23 19.76 -2.70
C PRO A 193 -3.57 20.98 -3.39
N VAL A 194 -2.46 20.75 -4.07
CA VAL A 194 -1.75 21.70 -4.94
C VAL A 194 -2.09 21.35 -6.38
N ALA A 195 -2.49 22.33 -7.18
CA ALA A 195 -2.70 22.13 -8.60
C ALA A 195 -1.35 22.10 -9.33
N CYS A 196 -1.13 21.10 -10.19
CA CYS A 196 0.02 21.01 -11.09
C CYS A 196 -0.49 20.59 -12.47
N GLY A 197 -0.67 21.56 -13.37
CA GLY A 197 -1.43 21.34 -14.60
C GLY A 197 -2.86 20.88 -14.28
N GLU A 198 -3.30 19.79 -14.91
CA GLU A 198 -4.62 19.17 -14.67
C GLU A 198 -4.67 18.29 -13.41
N GLN A 199 -3.55 18.14 -12.70
CA GLN A 199 -3.41 17.18 -11.62
C GLN A 199 -3.52 17.86 -10.25
N ARG A 200 -4.10 17.15 -9.27
CA ARG A 200 -4.12 17.57 -7.86
C ARG A 200 -3.15 16.72 -7.05
N LEU A 201 -2.19 17.35 -6.40
CA LEU A 201 -1.09 16.67 -5.70
C LEU A 201 -1.06 17.12 -4.23
N THR A 202 -0.75 16.22 -3.30
CA THR A 202 -0.36 16.60 -1.94
C THR A 202 1.13 16.42 -1.80
N VAL A 203 1.80 17.49 -1.38
CA VAL A 203 3.24 17.53 -1.15
C VAL A 203 3.48 17.35 0.33
N ARG A 204 4.13 16.26 0.72
CA ARG A 204 4.61 16.07 2.09
C ARG A 204 6.03 16.60 2.20
N ALA A 205 6.26 17.48 3.16
CA ALA A 205 7.54 18.13 3.40
C ALA A 205 8.10 17.67 4.75
N HIS A 206 9.36 17.22 4.73
CA HIS A 206 10.13 16.80 5.90
C HIS A 206 11.43 17.60 5.97
N ARG A 207 11.94 17.88 7.17
CA ARG A 207 13.24 18.53 7.32
C ARG A 207 14.35 17.52 7.02
N LEU A 208 15.28 17.88 6.14
CA LEU A 208 16.49 17.09 5.87
C LEU A 208 17.71 18.02 5.93
N GLY A 209 18.46 17.94 7.02
CA GLY A 209 19.57 18.85 7.29
C GLY A 209 19.11 20.31 7.27
N PRO A 210 19.75 21.21 6.50
CA PRO A 210 19.32 22.59 6.35
C PRO A 210 18.16 22.78 5.36
N GLY A 211 17.74 21.72 4.66
CA GLY A 211 16.75 21.75 3.59
C GLY A 211 15.42 21.08 3.94
N ILE A 212 14.55 21.03 2.94
CA ILE A 212 13.26 20.36 2.97
C ILE A 212 13.27 19.25 1.93
N PHE A 213 13.01 18.01 2.35
CA PHE A 213 12.74 16.92 1.45
C PHE A 213 11.23 16.81 1.20
N THR A 214 10.85 16.81 -0.06
CA THR A 214 9.46 16.76 -0.51
C THR A 214 9.16 15.48 -1.25
N THR A 215 8.03 14.86 -0.93
CA THR A 215 7.47 13.72 -1.66
C THR A 215 6.06 14.07 -2.11
N TRP A 216 5.70 13.70 -3.33
CA TRP A 216 4.45 14.15 -3.93
C TRP A 216 3.53 12.95 -4.14
N VAL A 217 2.35 13.02 -3.53
CA VAL A 217 1.31 12.02 -3.68
C VAL A 217 0.23 12.58 -4.59
N ARG A 218 0.00 11.90 -5.72
CA ARG A 218 -1.10 12.22 -6.61
C ARG A 218 -2.42 11.90 -5.93
N HIS A 219 -3.33 12.88 -5.86
CA HIS A 219 -4.72 12.62 -5.53
C HIS A 219 -5.48 12.32 -6.82
N GLY A 220 -6.03 11.12 -6.88
CA GLY A 220 -6.78 10.61 -8.03
C GLY A 220 -5.99 9.54 -8.76
N ALA A 221 -6.49 8.29 -8.68
CA ALA A 221 -6.44 7.40 -9.84
C ALA A 221 -6.96 8.19 -11.04
N ASP A 222 -6.34 8.05 -12.20
CA ASP A 222 -6.79 8.69 -13.42
C ASP A 222 -8.31 8.40 -13.59
N PRO A 223 -9.19 9.42 -13.53
CA PRO A 223 -10.62 9.21 -13.71
C PRO A 223 -10.89 8.49 -15.03
N GLY A 224 -10.07 8.75 -16.05
CA GLY A 224 -10.15 8.08 -17.34
C GLY A 224 -9.78 6.60 -17.30
N GLU A 225 -8.92 6.16 -16.39
CA GLU A 225 -8.54 4.73 -16.29
C GLU A 225 -9.59 3.93 -15.53
N SER A 226 -10.13 4.48 -14.43
CA SER A 226 -11.26 3.86 -13.73
C SER A 226 -12.54 3.89 -14.57
N ASP A 227 -12.82 4.99 -15.28
CA ASP A 227 -13.97 5.09 -16.17
C ASP A 227 -13.79 4.23 -17.44
N ARG A 228 -12.56 4.05 -17.93
CA ARG A 228 -12.29 3.14 -19.07
C ARG A 228 -12.34 1.68 -18.64
N ILE A 229 -11.87 1.32 -17.44
CA ILE A 229 -12.04 -0.03 -16.88
C ILE A 229 -13.54 -0.28 -16.65
N ALA A 230 -14.26 0.63 -16.00
CA ALA A 230 -15.70 0.51 -15.80
C ALA A 230 -16.49 0.48 -17.12
N GLY A 231 -16.07 1.29 -18.11
CA GLY A 231 -16.64 1.30 -19.45
C GLY A 231 -16.35 0.01 -20.22
N THR A 232 -15.17 -0.58 -20.05
CA THR A 232 -14.82 -1.89 -20.63
C THR A 232 -15.55 -3.02 -19.94
N GLU A 233 -15.68 -3.01 -18.61
CA GLU A 233 -16.51 -3.93 -17.81
C GLU A 233 -17.96 -3.90 -18.30
N GLN A 234 -18.52 -2.72 -18.53
CA GLN A 234 -19.88 -2.55 -19.05
C GLN A 234 -20.03 -3.03 -20.49
N LEU A 235 -19.13 -2.62 -21.40
CA LEU A 235 -19.18 -2.99 -22.81
C LEU A 235 -18.98 -4.50 -23.02
N ALA A 236 -18.13 -5.14 -22.20
CA ALA A 236 -17.87 -6.57 -22.25
C ALA A 236 -18.82 -7.40 -21.36
N ASN A 237 -19.71 -6.76 -20.61
CA ASN A 237 -20.56 -7.37 -19.58
C ASN A 237 -19.77 -8.29 -18.61
N LEU A 238 -18.60 -7.82 -18.18
CA LEU A 238 -17.69 -8.50 -17.28
C LEU A 238 -17.77 -7.86 -15.89
N GLY A 239 -18.06 -8.67 -14.87
CA GLY A 239 -17.92 -8.25 -13.47
C GLY A 239 -16.83 -9.07 -12.80
N TRP A 240 -16.14 -8.47 -11.84
CA TRP A 240 -15.26 -9.17 -10.91
C TRP A 240 -15.80 -9.12 -9.49
N GLY A 241 -15.45 -10.14 -8.72
CA GLY A 241 -15.67 -10.23 -7.29
C GLY A 241 -14.36 -10.61 -6.61
N GLU A 242 -14.30 -10.39 -5.31
CA GLU A 242 -13.17 -10.76 -4.49
C GLU A 242 -13.69 -11.21 -3.15
N TRP A 243 -13.15 -12.30 -2.64
CA TRP A 243 -13.41 -12.76 -1.30
C TRP A 243 -12.09 -12.91 -0.55
N ASP A 244 -11.91 -12.09 0.48
CA ASP A 244 -10.84 -12.25 1.44
C ASP A 244 -11.27 -13.28 2.50
N LEU A 245 -10.65 -14.45 2.48
CA LEU A 245 -11.01 -15.56 3.37
C LEU A 245 -10.43 -15.39 4.78
N VAL A 246 -9.51 -14.44 4.99
CA VAL A 246 -8.90 -14.15 6.29
C VAL A 246 -9.83 -13.26 7.12
N SER A 247 -10.34 -12.20 6.50
CA SER A 247 -11.28 -11.24 7.11
C SER A 247 -12.75 -11.63 6.93
N GLY A 248 -13.06 -12.46 5.92
CA GLY A 248 -14.42 -12.77 5.50
C GLY A 248 -15.06 -11.69 4.62
N GLU A 249 -14.34 -10.62 4.25
CA GLU A 249 -14.87 -9.53 3.43
C GLU A 249 -15.09 -9.99 1.99
N VAL A 250 -16.29 -9.70 1.45
CA VAL A 250 -16.62 -9.93 0.03
C VAL A 250 -16.81 -8.58 -0.65
N ARG A 251 -16.15 -8.38 -1.79
CA ARG A 251 -16.20 -7.16 -2.57
C ARG A 251 -16.61 -7.47 -4.00
N TRP A 252 -17.55 -6.71 -4.53
CA TRP A 252 -18.05 -6.84 -5.89
C TRP A 252 -17.81 -5.56 -6.67
N SER A 253 -17.41 -5.71 -7.94
CA SER A 253 -17.47 -4.63 -8.92
C SER A 253 -18.91 -4.13 -9.11
N ALA A 254 -19.06 -2.87 -9.53
CA ALA A 254 -20.37 -2.32 -9.86
C ALA A 254 -21.08 -3.12 -10.98
N GLN A 255 -20.31 -3.73 -11.89
CA GLN A 255 -20.87 -4.53 -12.97
C GLN A 255 -21.42 -5.88 -12.49
N LEU A 256 -20.85 -6.50 -11.46
CA LEU A 256 -21.36 -7.75 -10.92
C LEU A 256 -22.77 -7.58 -10.33
N TYR A 257 -23.03 -6.46 -9.64
CA TYR A 257 -24.39 -6.09 -9.19
C TYR A 257 -25.38 -5.98 -10.37
N ARG A 258 -24.96 -5.41 -11.51
CA ARG A 258 -25.82 -5.30 -12.72
C ARG A 258 -26.07 -6.66 -13.36
N ILE A 259 -25.05 -7.53 -13.44
CA ILE A 259 -25.17 -8.89 -13.97
C ILE A 259 -26.22 -9.68 -13.17
N TYR A 260 -26.13 -9.60 -11.84
CA TYR A 260 -27.05 -10.24 -10.90
C TYR A 260 -28.38 -9.50 -10.71
N GLU A 261 -28.59 -8.35 -11.35
CA GLU A 261 -29.78 -7.49 -11.18
C GLU A 261 -30.08 -7.17 -9.69
N ARG A 262 -29.03 -6.91 -8.91
CA ARG A 262 -29.09 -6.68 -7.48
C ARG A 262 -28.81 -5.22 -7.12
N ASP A 263 -29.53 -4.71 -6.13
CA ASP A 263 -29.25 -3.40 -5.53
C ASP A 263 -27.92 -3.44 -4.74
N PRO A 264 -26.93 -2.58 -5.06
CA PRO A 264 -25.68 -2.48 -4.31
C PRO A 264 -25.85 -2.24 -2.80
N ALA A 265 -26.96 -1.63 -2.38
CA ALA A 265 -27.26 -1.41 -0.96
C ALA A 265 -27.47 -2.71 -0.17
N LEU A 266 -27.79 -3.82 -0.85
CA LEU A 266 -27.95 -5.14 -0.25
C LEU A 266 -26.63 -5.92 -0.11
N GLY A 267 -25.51 -5.36 -0.59
CA GLY A 267 -24.20 -6.00 -0.59
C GLY A 267 -24.10 -7.24 -1.50
N PRO A 268 -22.97 -7.96 -1.50
CA PRO A 268 -22.78 -9.19 -2.27
C PRO A 268 -23.82 -10.29 -1.95
N LEU A 269 -23.99 -11.25 -2.86
CA LEU A 269 -24.84 -12.41 -2.57
C LEU A 269 -24.29 -13.24 -1.42
N SER A 270 -25.18 -13.63 -0.50
CA SER A 270 -24.90 -14.68 0.47
C SER A 270 -24.91 -16.06 -0.16
N ASN A 271 -24.41 -17.06 0.58
CA ASN A 271 -24.42 -18.46 0.13
C ASN A 271 -25.85 -18.96 -0.14
N GLN A 272 -26.79 -18.64 0.74
CA GLN A 272 -28.18 -19.04 0.61
C GLN A 272 -28.83 -18.43 -0.64
N GLU A 273 -28.55 -17.16 -0.92
CA GLU A 273 -29.05 -16.51 -2.12
C GLU A 273 -28.40 -17.09 -3.38
N THR A 274 -27.10 -17.39 -3.34
CA THR A 274 -26.38 -18.04 -4.45
C THR A 274 -26.99 -19.41 -4.78
N GLU A 275 -27.30 -20.22 -3.76
CA GLU A 275 -27.98 -21.50 -3.92
C GLU A 275 -29.41 -21.34 -4.46
N ALA A 276 -30.14 -20.31 -4.02
CA ALA A 276 -31.50 -20.04 -4.52
C ALA A 276 -31.53 -19.62 -6.00
N LEU A 277 -30.46 -18.98 -6.49
CA LEU A 277 -30.28 -18.63 -7.90
C LEU A 277 -29.78 -19.83 -8.74
N ALA A 278 -29.26 -20.89 -8.13
CA ALA A 278 -28.71 -22.03 -8.88
C ALA A 278 -29.80 -22.86 -9.56
N VAL A 279 -29.52 -23.30 -10.79
CA VAL A 279 -30.34 -24.29 -11.50
C VAL A 279 -29.98 -25.69 -11.00
N ALA A 280 -30.98 -26.49 -10.64
CA ALA A 280 -30.78 -27.79 -10.00
C ALA A 280 -30.02 -28.78 -10.89
N GLU A 281 -30.28 -28.73 -12.20
CA GLU A 281 -29.64 -29.54 -13.22
C GLU A 281 -28.13 -29.26 -13.36
N ASP A 282 -27.67 -28.07 -12.96
CA ASP A 282 -26.26 -27.68 -13.00
C ASP A 282 -25.51 -28.05 -11.69
N ALA A 283 -26.15 -28.77 -10.77
CA ALA A 283 -25.50 -29.24 -9.54
C ALA A 283 -24.22 -30.08 -9.77
N PRO A 284 -24.17 -31.04 -10.74
CA PRO A 284 -22.96 -31.79 -11.01
C PRO A 284 -21.80 -30.91 -11.51
N LEU A 285 -22.10 -29.88 -12.29
CA LEU A 285 -21.10 -28.92 -12.79
C LEU A 285 -20.47 -28.13 -11.64
N ARG A 286 -21.30 -27.67 -10.70
CA ARG A 286 -20.83 -26.95 -9.50
C ARG A 286 -19.97 -27.83 -8.59
N LEU A 287 -20.33 -29.10 -8.45
CA LEU A 287 -19.54 -30.06 -7.67
C LEU A 287 -18.16 -30.27 -8.31
N ALA A 288 -18.10 -30.52 -9.63
CA ALA A 288 -16.83 -30.66 -10.34
C ALA A 288 -15.95 -29.40 -10.25
N ALA A 289 -16.56 -28.22 -10.26
CA ALA A 289 -15.86 -26.96 -10.07
C ALA A 289 -15.30 -26.79 -8.65
N ALA A 290 -16.04 -27.20 -7.61
CA ALA A 290 -15.54 -27.21 -6.24
C ALA A 290 -14.35 -28.16 -6.08
N GLU A 291 -14.43 -29.37 -6.65
CA GLU A 291 -13.33 -30.33 -6.62
C GLU A 291 -12.08 -29.82 -7.35
N ALA A 292 -12.24 -29.16 -8.51
CA ALA A 292 -11.13 -28.54 -9.23
C ALA A 292 -10.47 -27.44 -8.40
N PHE A 293 -11.29 -26.61 -7.74
CA PHE A 293 -10.78 -25.58 -6.85
C PHE A 293 -10.02 -26.16 -5.65
N GLU A 294 -10.50 -27.25 -5.05
CA GLU A 294 -9.79 -27.94 -3.97
C GLU A 294 -8.42 -28.48 -4.42
N ARG A 295 -8.33 -28.97 -5.66
CA ARG A 295 -7.06 -29.40 -6.28
C ARG A 295 -6.14 -28.25 -6.69
N SER A 296 -6.47 -27.01 -6.32
CA SER A 296 -5.72 -25.80 -6.69
C SER A 296 -5.66 -25.55 -8.20
N GLU A 297 -6.66 -26.03 -8.93
CA GLU A 297 -6.82 -25.75 -10.36
C GLU A 297 -7.66 -24.48 -10.54
N ARG A 298 -7.35 -23.72 -11.60
CA ARG A 298 -8.20 -22.61 -12.02
C ARG A 298 -9.53 -23.15 -12.52
N VAL A 299 -10.63 -22.61 -12.00
CA VAL A 299 -11.97 -22.99 -12.41
C VAL A 299 -12.42 -22.08 -13.54
N ASP A 300 -12.98 -22.65 -14.60
CA ASP A 300 -13.64 -21.92 -15.68
C ASP A 300 -14.88 -22.72 -16.10
N LEU A 301 -16.06 -22.23 -15.73
CA LEU A 301 -17.31 -22.93 -15.95
C LEU A 301 -18.37 -21.97 -16.50
N THR A 302 -19.25 -22.47 -17.36
CA THR A 302 -20.45 -21.75 -17.77
C THR A 302 -21.66 -22.43 -17.16
N SER A 303 -22.36 -21.73 -16.27
CA SER A 303 -23.53 -22.24 -15.54
C SER A 303 -24.77 -21.41 -15.81
N ARG A 304 -25.94 -21.99 -15.56
CA ARG A 304 -27.23 -21.31 -15.61
C ARG A 304 -27.62 -20.84 -14.22
N ILE A 305 -28.08 -19.59 -14.14
CA ILE A 305 -28.63 -18.99 -12.93
C ILE A 305 -30.04 -18.46 -13.21
N LYS A 306 -30.92 -18.54 -12.20
CA LYS A 306 -32.30 -18.06 -12.26
C LYS A 306 -32.42 -16.70 -11.57
N ILE A 307 -32.52 -15.63 -12.35
CA ILE A 307 -32.70 -14.26 -11.84
C ILE A 307 -34.07 -13.74 -12.31
N ASN A 308 -34.88 -13.25 -11.37
CA ASN A 308 -36.20 -12.66 -11.66
C ASN A 308 -37.08 -13.53 -12.57
N GLY A 309 -37.05 -14.85 -12.34
CA GLY A 309 -37.82 -15.85 -13.10
C GLY A 309 -37.24 -16.23 -14.47
N ARG A 310 -36.11 -15.65 -14.89
CA ARG A 310 -35.44 -15.92 -16.18
C ARG A 310 -34.14 -16.69 -15.95
N ILE A 311 -33.77 -17.51 -16.93
CA ILE A 311 -32.47 -18.19 -16.93
C ILE A 311 -31.43 -17.30 -17.64
N LYS A 312 -30.33 -17.01 -16.96
CA LYS A 312 -29.13 -16.41 -17.54
C LYS A 312 -28.00 -17.43 -17.58
N TYR A 313 -27.13 -17.30 -18.58
CA TYR A 313 -25.89 -18.07 -18.67
C TYR A 313 -24.73 -17.20 -18.18
N LEU A 314 -24.01 -17.68 -17.17
CA LEU A 314 -22.87 -17.00 -16.58
C LEU A 314 -21.63 -17.85 -16.74
N ARG A 315 -20.61 -17.30 -17.40
CA ARG A 315 -19.26 -17.85 -17.36
C ARG A 315 -18.55 -17.29 -16.13
N THR A 316 -18.16 -18.18 -15.24
CA THR A 316 -17.44 -17.86 -14.01
C THR A 316 -16.05 -18.44 -14.11
N VAL A 317 -15.06 -17.58 -13.95
CA VAL A 317 -13.66 -17.97 -13.77
C VAL A 317 -13.33 -17.71 -12.31
N VAL A 318 -12.82 -18.72 -11.61
CA VAL A 318 -12.40 -18.59 -10.21
C VAL A 318 -10.94 -18.96 -10.07
N ASP A 319 -10.19 -18.10 -9.39
CA ASP A 319 -8.80 -18.33 -9.02
C ASP A 319 -8.56 -17.96 -7.54
N ALA A 320 -7.51 -18.49 -6.93
CA ALA A 320 -7.19 -18.22 -5.53
C ALA A 320 -5.71 -18.02 -5.25
N ILE A 321 -5.42 -17.00 -4.44
CA ILE A 321 -4.12 -16.86 -3.79
C ILE A 321 -4.12 -17.75 -2.56
N ARG A 322 -3.08 -18.58 -2.42
CA ARG A 322 -2.94 -19.56 -1.34
C ARG A 322 -1.71 -19.28 -0.49
N ASP A 323 -1.75 -19.76 0.75
CA ASP A 323 -0.61 -19.76 1.65
C ASP A 323 0.41 -20.88 1.29
N ALA A 324 1.49 -20.96 2.05
CA ALA A 324 2.53 -21.97 1.84
C ALA A 324 2.06 -23.41 2.10
N ALA A 325 0.94 -23.60 2.80
CA ALA A 325 0.32 -24.89 3.07
C ALA A 325 -0.78 -25.24 2.04
N GLY A 326 -1.05 -24.36 1.07
CA GLY A 326 -2.05 -24.55 0.01
C GLY A 326 -3.46 -24.07 0.37
N HIS A 327 -3.66 -23.46 1.54
CA HIS A 327 -4.97 -22.93 1.94
C HIS A 327 -5.26 -21.62 1.22
N PRO A 328 -6.47 -21.44 0.68
CA PRO A 328 -6.84 -20.19 0.01
C PRO A 328 -6.95 -19.05 1.03
N LEU A 329 -6.26 -17.96 0.75
CA LEU A 329 -6.31 -16.69 1.49
C LEU A 329 -7.28 -15.71 0.83
N ARG A 330 -7.35 -15.73 -0.50
CA ARG A 330 -8.17 -14.80 -1.28
C ARG A 330 -8.61 -15.45 -2.57
N VAL A 331 -9.86 -15.20 -2.96
CA VAL A 331 -10.50 -15.75 -4.15
C VAL A 331 -10.95 -14.59 -5.04
N TYR A 332 -10.81 -14.77 -6.36
CA TYR A 332 -11.22 -13.83 -7.40
C TYR A 332 -12.13 -14.51 -8.41
#